data_AF-A0A2V7A0Z9-F1
#
_entry.id   AF-A0A2V7A0Z9-F1
#
_cell.length_a   1.000
_cell.length_b   1.000
_cell.length_c   1.000
_cell.angle_alpha   90.00
_cell.angle_beta   90.00
_cell.angle_gamma   90.00
#
_symmetry.space_group_name_H-M   'P 1'
#
loop_
_entity.id
_entity.type
_entity.pdbx_description
1 polymer ?
#
loop_
_entity_poly.entity_id
_entity_poly.type
_entity_poly.pdbx_seq_one_letter_code
_entity_poly.pdbx_strand_id
1 'polypeptide(L)'
;IARVVDAVAIPAVGNGGVRCRADAAAMIAATGCAAVMIGRGALGAPWIFAAGETSRDERARIIRRHCELIEAHLPAATALIQLKRHLAWYARGFPGAAALRESLFALPTPAAVQNTFWESW
;
A
#
# COMPACT_ATOMS: atom_id res chain seq x y z
N ILE A 1 -12.40 -16.21 -13.81
CA ILE A 1 -13.00 -16.07 -12.46
C ILE A 1 -14.44 -16.57 -12.48
N ALA A 2 -15.37 -15.94 -13.22
CA ALA A 2 -16.79 -16.38 -13.29
C ALA A 2 -16.98 -17.89 -13.52
N ARG A 3 -16.36 -18.44 -14.58
CA ARG A 3 -16.42 -19.88 -14.86
C ARG A 3 -15.97 -20.80 -13.70
N VAL A 4 -15.05 -20.32 -12.85
CA VAL A 4 -14.61 -21.08 -11.67
C VAL A 4 -15.62 -20.92 -10.54
N VAL A 5 -16.14 -19.70 -10.32
CA VAL A 5 -17.21 -19.43 -9.36
C VAL A 5 -18.41 -20.35 -9.61
N ASP A 6 -18.84 -20.49 -10.87
CA ASP A 6 -20.00 -21.33 -11.24
C ASP A 6 -19.74 -22.84 -11.06
N ALA A 7 -18.47 -23.26 -11.06
CA ALA A 7 -18.09 -24.67 -11.08
C ALA A 7 -17.79 -25.26 -9.69
N VAL A 8 -17.68 -24.43 -8.65
CA VAL A 8 -17.24 -24.87 -7.32
C VAL A 8 -18.23 -24.45 -6.23
N ALA A 9 -18.41 -25.29 -5.22
CA ALA A 9 -19.25 -24.97 -4.06
C ALA A 9 -18.54 -24.11 -3.01
N ILE A 10 -17.20 -24.03 -3.06
CA ILE A 10 -16.40 -23.25 -2.11
C ILE A 10 -16.35 -21.77 -2.54
N PRO A 11 -16.27 -20.81 -1.59
CA PRO A 11 -16.15 -19.40 -1.93
C PRO A 11 -14.87 -19.11 -2.73
N ALA A 12 -15.02 -18.62 -3.95
CA ALA A 12 -13.88 -18.20 -4.78
C ALA A 12 -13.56 -16.71 -4.58
N VAL A 13 -12.27 -16.39 -4.55
CA VAL A 13 -11.76 -15.02 -4.38
C VAL A 13 -11.26 -14.48 -5.72
N GLY A 14 -11.81 -13.36 -6.18
CA GLY A 14 -11.35 -12.67 -7.38
C GLY A 14 -10.06 -11.90 -7.12
N ASN A 15 -9.13 -11.91 -8.08
CA ASN A 15 -7.87 -11.17 -7.98
C ASN A 15 -7.45 -10.58 -9.33
N GLY A 16 -6.86 -9.38 -9.29
CA GLY A 16 -6.24 -8.72 -10.43
C GLY A 16 -6.87 -7.37 -10.79
N GLY A 17 -6.05 -6.36 -11.10
CA GLY A 17 -6.52 -5.08 -11.64
C GLY A 17 -7.23 -4.13 -10.66
N VAL A 18 -7.43 -4.51 -9.40
CA VAL A 18 -8.18 -3.71 -8.42
C VAL A 18 -7.31 -2.59 -7.81
N ARG A 19 -7.72 -1.34 -8.03
CA ARG A 19 -7.03 -0.12 -7.55
C ARG A 19 -7.90 0.78 -6.69
N CYS A 20 -9.22 0.57 -6.68
CA CYS A 20 -10.16 1.28 -5.82
C CYS A 20 -11.37 0.39 -5.45
N ARG A 21 -12.24 0.91 -4.58
CA ARG A 21 -13.49 0.22 -4.18
C ARG A 21 -14.42 -0.05 -5.36
N ALA A 22 -14.48 0.87 -6.34
CA ALA A 22 -15.30 0.68 -7.54
C ALA A 22 -14.81 -0.49 -8.39
N ASP A 23 -13.48 -0.67 -8.54
CA ASP A 23 -12.90 -1.81 -9.26
C ASP A 23 -13.28 -3.14 -8.58
N ALA A 24 -13.26 -3.19 -7.24
CA ALA A 24 -13.65 -4.37 -6.49
C ALA A 24 -15.15 -4.69 -6.66
N ALA A 25 -16.01 -3.67 -6.57
CA ALA A 25 -17.45 -3.82 -6.80
C ALA A 25 -17.76 -4.31 -8.23
N ALA A 26 -17.07 -3.74 -9.23
CA ALA A 26 -17.19 -4.16 -10.61
C ALA A 26 -16.74 -5.62 -10.82
N MET A 27 -15.67 -6.06 -10.17
CA MET A 27 -15.22 -7.45 -10.22
C MET A 27 -16.25 -8.41 -9.62
N ILE A 28 -16.83 -8.07 -8.47
CA ILE A 28 -17.88 -8.88 -7.84
C ILE A 28 -19.09 -8.96 -8.77
N ALA A 29 -19.57 -7.83 -9.27
CA ALA A 29 -20.71 -7.78 -10.19
C ALA A 29 -20.48 -8.59 -11.48
N ALA A 30 -19.27 -8.53 -12.04
CA ALA A 30 -18.93 -9.21 -13.29
C ALA A 30 -18.66 -10.72 -13.14
N THR A 31 -18.31 -11.19 -11.94
CA THR A 31 -17.79 -12.56 -11.77
C THR A 31 -18.54 -13.40 -10.74
N GLY A 32 -19.34 -12.80 -9.86
CA GLY A 32 -19.98 -13.49 -8.75
C GLY A 32 -19.02 -13.97 -7.66
N CYS A 33 -17.73 -13.58 -7.68
CA CYS A 33 -16.79 -14.00 -6.66
C CYS A 33 -17.21 -13.50 -5.25
N ALA A 34 -16.95 -14.31 -4.23
CA ALA A 34 -17.41 -14.06 -2.87
C ALA A 34 -16.61 -12.95 -2.16
N ALA A 35 -15.35 -12.75 -2.60
CA ALA A 35 -14.48 -11.71 -2.08
C ALA A 35 -13.47 -11.28 -3.15
N VAL A 36 -12.81 -10.15 -2.91
CA VAL A 36 -11.77 -9.60 -3.78
C VAL A 36 -10.46 -9.51 -3.02
N MET A 37 -9.41 -10.09 -3.60
CA MET A 37 -8.04 -9.94 -3.12
C MET A 37 -7.35 -8.80 -3.85
N ILE A 38 -6.75 -7.88 -3.08
CA ILE A 38 -6.02 -6.72 -3.60
C ILE A 38 -4.53 -6.92 -3.36
N GLY A 39 -3.74 -6.85 -4.43
CA GLY A 39 -2.27 -6.91 -4.36
C GLY A 39 -1.64 -5.53 -4.54
N ARG A 40 -1.15 -5.25 -5.75
CA ARG A 40 -0.43 -4.00 -6.11
C ARG A 40 -1.17 -2.71 -5.73
N GLY A 41 -2.51 -2.71 -5.74
CA GLY A 41 -3.32 -1.56 -5.34
C GLY A 41 -3.15 -1.12 -3.89
N ALA A 42 -2.71 -2.01 -3.00
CA ALA A 42 -2.47 -1.69 -1.59
C ALA A 42 -1.05 -1.15 -1.31
N LEU A 43 -0.11 -1.30 -2.26
CA LEU A 43 1.27 -0.82 -2.08
C LEU A 43 1.30 0.71 -2.12
N GLY A 44 1.72 1.32 -1.01
CA GLY A 44 1.68 2.78 -0.84
C GLY A 44 0.29 3.36 -0.59
N ALA A 45 -0.73 2.51 -0.49
CA ALA A 45 -2.11 2.91 -0.23
C ALA A 45 -2.88 1.83 0.58
N PRO A 46 -2.40 1.43 1.78
CA PRO A 46 -3.06 0.42 2.60
C PRO A 46 -4.48 0.83 3.02
N TRP A 47 -4.77 2.14 3.02
CA TRP A 47 -6.11 2.68 3.23
C TRP A 47 -7.13 2.30 2.14
N ILE A 48 -6.73 1.61 1.07
CA ILE A 48 -7.68 1.01 0.11
C ILE A 48 -8.69 0.07 0.79
N PHE A 49 -8.33 -0.50 1.94
CA PHE A 49 -9.22 -1.35 2.74
C PHE A 49 -10.15 -0.56 3.68
N ALA A 50 -9.92 0.73 3.90
CA ALA A 50 -10.78 1.57 4.76
C ALA A 50 -12.17 1.74 4.14
N ALA A 51 -13.21 1.82 4.97
CA ALA A 51 -14.62 1.88 4.54
C ALA A 51 -14.94 3.08 3.65
N GLY A 52 -14.21 4.19 3.83
CA GLY A 52 -14.40 5.42 3.08
C GLY A 52 -13.08 6.13 2.82
N GLU A 53 -13.19 7.42 2.46
CA GLU A 53 -12.02 8.25 2.23
C GLU A 53 -11.19 8.39 3.50
N THR A 54 -9.87 8.33 3.32
CA THR A 54 -8.90 8.47 4.40
C THR A 54 -8.26 9.84 4.28
N SER A 55 -8.41 10.67 5.32
CA SER A 55 -7.83 12.01 5.37
C SER A 55 -6.30 11.97 5.33
N ARG A 56 -5.67 13.09 4.96
CA ARG A 56 -4.21 13.18 4.93
C ARG A 56 -3.57 12.88 6.29
N ASP A 57 -4.20 13.31 7.38
CA ASP A 57 -3.70 13.07 8.74
C ASP A 57 -3.84 11.61 9.16
N GLU A 58 -4.94 10.94 8.77
CA GLU A 58 -5.09 9.50 8.99
C GLU A 58 -4.06 8.72 8.19
N ARG A 59 -3.81 9.09 6.92
CA ARG A 59 -2.72 8.50 6.13
C ARG A 59 -1.37 8.69 6.80
N ALA A 60 -1.09 9.89 7.32
CA ALA A 60 0.15 10.17 8.05
C ALA A 60 0.29 9.28 9.28
N ARG A 61 -0.78 9.10 10.07
CA ARG A 61 -0.79 8.18 11.22
C ARG A 61 -0.52 6.74 10.82
N ILE A 62 -1.16 6.26 9.75
CA ILE A 62 -0.92 4.91 9.20
C ILE A 62 0.54 4.75 8.76
N ILE A 63 1.12 5.74 8.08
CA ILE A 63 2.51 5.69 7.62
C ILE A 63 3.48 5.66 8.80
N ARG A 64 3.31 6.54 9.79
CA ARG A 64 4.14 6.54 11.02
C ARG A 64 4.08 5.18 11.71
N ARG A 65 2.87 4.66 11.90
CA ARG A 65 2.68 3.33 12.50
C ARG A 65 3.36 2.22 11.70
N HIS A 66 3.35 2.31 10.37
CA HIS A 66 4.03 1.34 9.53
C HIS A 66 5.56 1.41 9.69
N CYS A 67 6.15 2.61 9.77
CA CYS A 67 7.57 2.77 10.06
C CYS A 67 7.95 2.14 11.41
N GLU A 68 7.19 2.43 12.46
CA GLU A 68 7.39 1.84 13.80
C GLU A 68 7.38 0.31 13.76
N LEU A 69 6.42 -0.29 13.04
CA LEU A 69 6.29 -1.74 12.92
C LEU A 69 7.46 -2.35 12.13
N ILE A 70 7.93 -1.67 11.09
CA ILE A 70 9.10 -2.10 10.32
C ILE A 70 10.34 -2.16 11.21
N GLU A 71 10.58 -1.13 12.01
CA GLU A 71 11.73 -1.05 12.91
C GLU A 71 11.61 -2.02 14.10
N ALA A 72 10.39 -2.28 14.58
CA ALA A 72 10.15 -3.19 15.69
C ALA A 72 10.30 -4.67 15.34
N HIS A 73 10.01 -5.06 14.08
CA HIS A 73 9.89 -6.47 13.70
C HIS A 73 10.97 -6.97 12.74
N LEU A 74 11.79 -6.09 12.17
CA LEU A 74 12.81 -6.48 11.20
C LEU A 74 14.22 -6.20 11.71
N PRO A 75 15.22 -7.03 11.34
CA PRO A 75 16.62 -6.70 11.59
C PRO A 75 16.98 -5.34 10.98
N ALA A 76 17.88 -4.60 11.62
CA ALA A 76 18.20 -3.21 11.26
C ALA A 76 18.49 -2.98 9.77
N ALA A 77 19.30 -3.86 9.16
CA ALA A 77 19.62 -3.79 7.73
C ALA A 77 18.37 -3.96 6.84
N THR A 78 17.49 -4.90 7.18
CA THR A 78 16.24 -5.13 6.47
C THR A 78 15.25 -3.99 6.71
N ALA A 79 15.15 -3.47 7.93
CA ALA A 79 14.27 -2.35 8.28
C ALA A 79 14.59 -1.11 7.43
N LEU A 80 15.87 -0.76 7.27
CA LEU A 80 16.28 0.35 6.42
C LEU A 80 15.81 0.18 4.95
N ILE A 81 16.00 -1.01 4.38
CA ILE A 81 15.56 -1.32 3.01
C ILE A 81 14.04 -1.19 2.89
N GLN A 82 13.30 -1.67 3.89
CA GLN A 82 11.85 -1.60 3.91
C GLN A 82 11.34 -0.17 4.05
N LEU A 83 11.91 0.63 4.95
CA LEU A 83 11.55 2.04 5.10
C LEU A 83 11.71 2.80 3.79
N LYS A 84 12.87 2.68 3.13
CA LYS A 84 13.13 3.30 1.81
C LYS A 84 12.06 2.92 0.80
N ARG A 85 11.77 1.62 0.68
CA ARG A 85 10.79 1.09 -0.28
C ARG A 85 9.37 1.57 0.00
N HIS A 86 8.91 1.47 1.23
CA HIS A 86 7.54 1.82 1.60
C HIS A 86 7.30 3.33 1.53
N LEU A 87 8.23 4.15 2.03
CA LEU A 87 8.12 5.61 1.94
C LEU A 87 8.19 6.12 0.50
N ALA A 88 9.01 5.48 -0.36
CA ALA A 88 8.99 5.74 -1.80
C ALA A 88 7.64 5.41 -2.45
N TRP A 89 6.94 4.37 -2.00
CA TRP A 89 5.57 4.07 -2.47
C TRP A 89 4.54 5.08 -1.97
N TYR A 90 4.63 5.51 -0.71
CA TYR A 90 3.74 6.53 -0.14
C TYR A 90 3.88 7.90 -0.80
N ALA A 91 5.08 8.24 -1.30
CA ALA A 91 5.34 9.47 -2.03
C ALA A 91 4.66 9.53 -3.43
N ARG A 92 3.99 8.46 -3.88
CA ARG A 92 3.31 8.44 -5.18
C ARG A 92 2.23 9.54 -5.22
N GLY A 93 2.32 10.41 -6.24
CA GLY A 93 1.37 11.49 -6.46
C GLY A 93 1.82 12.86 -5.93
N PHE A 94 3.00 12.94 -5.29
CA PHE A 94 3.55 14.21 -4.84
C PHE A 94 4.22 15.00 -5.97
N PRO A 95 4.10 16.35 -5.97
CA PRO A 95 5.03 17.19 -6.71
C PRO A 95 6.47 16.84 -6.30
N GLY A 96 7.36 16.62 -7.27
CA GLY A 96 8.75 16.24 -6.97
C GLY A 96 8.94 14.80 -6.46
N ALA A 97 7.92 13.93 -6.50
CA ALA A 97 8.02 12.56 -6.00
C ALA A 97 9.19 11.75 -6.59
N ALA A 98 9.63 12.04 -7.81
CA ALA A 98 10.78 11.36 -8.41
C ALA A 98 12.09 11.68 -7.68
N ALA A 99 12.37 12.97 -7.45
CA ALA A 99 13.54 13.42 -6.72
C ALA A 99 13.53 12.94 -5.26
N LEU A 100 12.37 12.99 -4.60
CA LEU A 100 12.23 12.44 -3.25
C LEU A 100 12.54 10.94 -3.23
N ARG A 101 11.98 10.16 -4.16
CA ARG A 101 12.26 8.71 -4.22
C ARG A 101 13.74 8.44 -4.38
N GLU A 102 14.41 9.15 -5.29
CA GLU A 102 15.85 8.99 -5.51
C GLU A 102 16.67 9.32 -4.25
N SER A 103 16.36 10.43 -3.57
CA SER A 103 17.08 10.83 -2.37
C SER A 103 16.91 9.82 -1.22
N LEU A 104 15.71 9.26 -1.02
CA LEU A 104 15.45 8.28 0.02
C LEU A 104 16.38 7.05 -0.09
N PHE A 105 16.69 6.58 -1.30
CA PHE A 105 17.53 5.39 -1.48
C PHE A 105 19.01 5.63 -1.13
N ALA A 106 19.48 6.87 -1.18
CA ALA A 106 20.85 7.24 -0.82
C ALA A 106 21.08 7.36 0.71
N LEU A 107 20.03 7.49 1.51
CA LEU A 107 20.15 7.78 2.93
C LEU A 107 20.60 6.54 3.75
N PRO A 108 21.54 6.68 4.71
CA PRO A 108 22.14 5.53 5.39
C PRO A 108 21.39 5.06 6.64
N THR A 109 20.44 5.84 7.18
CA THR A 109 19.79 5.53 8.46
C THR A 109 18.27 5.64 8.39
N PRO A 110 17.53 4.85 9.20
CA PRO A 110 16.08 4.97 9.35
C PRO A 110 15.60 6.39 9.66
N ALA A 111 16.27 7.06 10.61
CA ALA A 111 15.93 8.42 11.02
C ALA A 111 16.06 9.42 9.85
N ALA A 112 17.15 9.34 9.07
CA ALA A 112 17.33 10.22 7.91
C ALA A 112 16.24 10.00 6.85
N VAL A 113 15.93 8.74 6.53
CA VAL A 113 14.86 8.38 5.58
C VAL A 113 13.50 8.95 6.01
N GLN A 114 13.16 8.80 7.30
CA GLN A 114 11.89 9.30 7.82
C GLN A 114 11.84 10.83 7.83
N ASN A 115 12.89 11.51 8.30
CA ASN A 115 12.93 12.98 8.34
C ASN A 115 12.76 13.58 6.95
N THR A 116 13.53 13.11 5.96
CA THR A 116 13.43 13.59 4.57
C THR A 116 12.04 13.35 3.96
N PHE A 117 11.41 12.20 4.26
CA PHE A 117 10.04 11.95 3.83
C PHE A 117 9.04 12.94 4.46
N TRP A 118 9.13 13.17 5.77
CA TRP A 118 8.18 14.02 6.49
C TRP A 118 8.35 15.52 6.21
N GLU A 119 9.54 15.99 5.86
CA GLU A 119 9.76 17.35 5.34
C GLU A 119 9.01 17.59 4.01
N SER A 120 8.78 16.52 3.24
CA SER A 120 8.10 16.55 1.95
C SER A 120 6.62 16.15 2.02
N TRP A 121 6.15 15.60 3.14
CA TRP A 121 4.80 15.04 3.28
C TRP A 121 3.76 16.13 3.29
#